data_AF-A0A257XNS3-F1
#
_entry.id   AF-A0A257XNS3-F1
#
_cell.length_a   1.000
_cell.length_b   1.000
_cell.length_c   1.000
_cell.angle_alpha   90.00
_cell.angle_beta   90.00
_cell.angle_gamma   90.00
#
_symmetry.space_group_name_H-M   'P 1'
#
loop_
_entity.id
_entity.type
_entity.pdbx_description
1 polymer ?
#
loop_
_entity_poly.entity_id
_entity_poly.type
_entity_poly.pdbx_seq_one_letter_code
_entity_poly.pdbx_strand_id
1 'polypeptide(L)'
;NVEAQLRDPHSLLNWTRRVLAIRKRHSAFGRGTFRLLYPGNRKILAYLREYQDETIVCVANLSQTLQAVELDIVEFEHRVPVEMVGGTPFPPVGRLPYLLTLPAYGFYAFYLSKEVAEPSWHAPPPEQLPEFVTLVLRSGLPEVGRDRHKALLESEALPAYIGRRRWFASKNEKLGAVRIAWSLPLPAGADRSELLLAAIDVEVGGRTEQYMMPLAIAWEDQQPAPLVTQLALSRVRQGRRVGYLTDALTLDVMPHAVIAALRKEIALPIPDGGDLRFVPTARLAAMEIPPETPVLRIAAEQSNSTIIIEDLAVLKVVRRTVFGIHPESEMARHLTEQDYANTAPLLGEVVRFDGESRPAVVALLLGHVRNQGDGWTWMIEQLRRALGATTPADEEKGAAFDEQINGLTPFIRATGRRLAELHAVLARPSDDPAFAPSIAEAEDVAAWGRQAEAELSHALDILAAHGPFEDAETDARVRALLDSRTALLRAVDALAQTSVGALMTRIHGDFHLGQILVSGGDAYIIDFEGEPRRT
;
A
#
# COMPACT_ATOMS: atom_id res chain seq x y z
N ASN A 1 35.58 -6.40 -33.95
CA ASN A 1 35.07 -7.51 -33.11
C ASN A 1 34.96 -7.13 -31.65
N VAL A 2 36.05 -6.77 -30.96
CA VAL A 2 35.99 -6.39 -29.53
C VAL A 2 35.22 -5.09 -29.31
N GLU A 3 35.46 -4.03 -30.08
CA GLU A 3 34.69 -2.77 -29.98
C GLU A 3 33.18 -2.97 -30.23
N ALA A 4 32.81 -3.82 -31.19
CA ALA A 4 31.41 -4.14 -31.47
C ALA A 4 30.75 -4.91 -30.32
N GLN A 5 31.49 -5.83 -29.67
CA GLN A 5 31.00 -6.53 -28.48
C GLN A 5 31.00 -5.65 -27.24
N LEU A 6 31.90 -4.67 -27.12
CA LEU A 6 31.89 -3.71 -26.01
C LEU A 6 30.65 -2.81 -26.07
N ARG A 7 30.27 -2.35 -27.27
CA ARG A 7 29.08 -1.51 -27.49
C ARG A 7 27.75 -2.24 -27.30
N ASP A 8 27.73 -3.57 -27.45
CA ASP A 8 26.53 -4.38 -27.19
C ASP A 8 26.48 -4.82 -25.72
N PRO A 9 25.56 -4.29 -24.90
CA PRO A 9 25.42 -4.66 -23.49
C PRO A 9 25.12 -6.15 -23.28
N HIS A 10 24.59 -6.84 -24.29
CA HIS A 10 24.21 -8.25 -24.24
C HIS A 10 25.28 -9.19 -24.85
N SER A 11 26.44 -8.65 -25.25
CA SER A 11 27.51 -9.46 -25.82
C SER A 11 28.05 -10.51 -24.85
N LEU A 12 28.57 -11.61 -25.41
CA LEU A 12 29.24 -12.65 -24.62
C LEU A 12 30.40 -12.06 -23.79
N LEU A 13 31.15 -11.10 -24.33
CA LEU A 13 32.23 -10.42 -23.61
C LEU A 13 31.72 -9.69 -22.36
N ASN A 14 30.67 -8.88 -22.51
CA ASN A 14 30.08 -8.15 -21.39
C ASN A 14 29.43 -9.10 -20.38
N TRP A 15 28.81 -10.19 -20.86
CA TRP A 15 28.30 -11.26 -20.00
C TRP A 15 29.43 -11.94 -19.19
N THR A 16 30.52 -12.36 -19.83
CA THR A 16 31.66 -12.98 -19.15
C THR A 16 32.31 -12.03 -18.13
N ARG A 17 32.45 -10.74 -18.46
CA ARG A 17 32.98 -9.74 -17.52
C ARG A 17 32.08 -9.58 -16.30
N ARG A 18 30.75 -9.53 -16.47
CA ARG A 18 29.78 -9.50 -15.36
C ARG A 18 29.89 -10.74 -14.48
N VAL A 19 29.90 -11.94 -15.06
CA VAL A 19 30.03 -13.20 -14.30
C VAL A 19 31.36 -13.27 -13.52
N LEU A 20 32.47 -12.82 -14.11
CA LEU A 20 33.75 -12.76 -13.41
C LEU A 20 33.75 -11.73 -12.27
N ALA A 21 33.09 -10.58 -12.44
CA ALA A 21 32.94 -9.58 -11.37
C ALA A 21 32.13 -10.14 -10.20
N ILE A 22 31.00 -10.82 -10.48
CA ILE A 22 30.17 -11.49 -9.48
C ILE A 22 31.00 -12.55 -8.75
N ARG A 23 31.68 -13.44 -9.48
CA ARG A 23 32.54 -14.46 -8.88
C ARG A 23 33.62 -13.88 -7.96
N LYS A 24 34.19 -12.72 -8.28
CA LYS A 24 35.20 -12.06 -7.43
C LYS A 24 34.62 -11.45 -6.16
N ARG A 25 33.35 -11.01 -6.20
CA ARG A 25 32.64 -10.43 -5.05
C ARG A 25 32.13 -11.49 -4.07
N HIS A 26 31.86 -12.69 -4.57
CA HIS A 26 31.16 -13.74 -3.83
C HIS A 26 32.05 -14.97 -3.61
N SER A 27 32.57 -15.11 -2.38
CA SER A 27 33.55 -16.15 -2.03
C SER A 27 32.95 -17.56 -2.10
N ALA A 28 31.62 -17.70 -1.92
CA ALA A 28 30.92 -18.97 -2.04
C ALA A 28 31.17 -19.69 -3.38
N PHE A 29 31.38 -18.99 -4.50
CA PHE A 29 31.70 -19.64 -5.77
C PHE A 29 33.09 -20.30 -5.81
N GLY A 30 34.06 -19.78 -5.06
CA GLY A 30 35.43 -20.29 -5.04
C GLY A 30 35.72 -21.22 -3.88
N ARG A 31 35.19 -20.91 -2.70
CA ARG A 31 35.51 -21.60 -1.43
C ARG A 31 34.30 -22.26 -0.77
N GLY A 32 33.10 -21.99 -1.26
CA GLY A 32 31.88 -22.55 -0.69
C GLY A 32 31.67 -24.02 -1.04
N THR A 33 30.88 -24.68 -0.20
CA THR A 33 30.40 -26.06 -0.40
C THR A 33 29.61 -26.17 -1.71
N PHE A 34 29.36 -27.42 -2.13
CA PHE A 34 28.54 -27.72 -3.30
C PHE A 34 27.50 -28.76 -2.89
N ARG A 35 26.23 -28.36 -2.82
CA ARG A 35 25.11 -29.26 -2.48
C ARG A 35 24.11 -29.29 -3.63
N LEU A 36 23.91 -30.46 -4.24
CA LEU A 36 22.93 -30.63 -5.31
C LEU A 36 21.51 -30.53 -4.78
N LEU A 37 20.66 -29.83 -5.52
CA LEU A 37 19.20 -29.89 -5.39
C LEU A 37 18.68 -30.87 -6.44
N TYR A 38 17.63 -31.62 -6.11
CA TYR A 38 17.07 -32.67 -6.97
C TYR A 38 15.63 -32.32 -7.40
N PRO A 39 15.42 -31.28 -8.22
CA PRO A 39 14.10 -30.94 -8.70
C PRO A 39 13.52 -32.04 -9.60
N GLY A 40 12.19 -32.12 -9.68
CA GLY A 40 11.51 -33.11 -10.52
C GLY A 40 11.82 -32.96 -12.02
N ASN A 41 12.15 -31.75 -12.49
CA ASN A 41 12.54 -31.51 -13.87
C ASN A 41 14.01 -31.85 -14.12
N ARG A 42 14.26 -33.04 -14.70
CA ARG A 42 15.60 -33.55 -15.02
C ARG A 42 16.39 -32.75 -16.06
N LYS A 43 15.75 -31.80 -16.75
CA LYS A 43 16.44 -30.88 -17.68
C LYS A 43 17.10 -29.71 -16.94
N ILE A 44 16.85 -29.57 -15.64
CA ILE A 44 17.38 -28.52 -14.79
C ILE A 44 18.44 -29.11 -13.87
N LEU A 45 19.61 -28.47 -13.84
CA LEU A 45 20.63 -28.68 -12.83
C LEU A 45 20.52 -27.55 -11.81
N ALA A 46 20.18 -27.88 -10.56
CA ALA A 46 20.11 -26.91 -9.47
C ALA A 46 21.07 -27.32 -8.33
N TYR A 47 21.75 -26.35 -7.74
CA TYR A 47 22.68 -26.59 -6.65
C TYR A 47 22.89 -25.35 -5.78
N LEU A 48 23.35 -25.56 -4.55
CA LEU A 48 23.71 -24.52 -3.60
C LEU A 48 25.22 -24.38 -3.52
N ARG A 49 25.67 -23.13 -3.34
CA ARG A 49 27.01 -22.78 -2.89
C ARG A 49 26.92 -22.04 -1.56
N GLU A 50 27.54 -22.60 -0.53
CA GLU A 50 27.44 -22.05 0.83
C GLU A 50 28.83 -21.77 1.41
N TYR A 51 29.08 -20.56 1.89
CA TYR A 51 30.33 -20.17 2.54
C TYR A 51 30.07 -19.15 3.63
N GLN A 52 30.34 -19.50 4.89
CA GLN A 52 29.98 -18.66 6.05
C GLN A 52 28.48 -18.32 6.01
N ASP A 53 28.11 -17.05 6.08
CA ASP A 53 26.72 -16.58 6.02
C ASP A 53 26.20 -16.41 4.58
N GLU A 54 27.02 -16.71 3.57
CA GLU A 54 26.66 -16.57 2.16
C GLU A 54 26.05 -17.88 1.62
N THR A 55 24.81 -17.79 1.13
CA THR A 55 24.13 -18.90 0.43
C THR A 55 23.69 -18.46 -0.96
N ILE A 56 24.12 -19.21 -1.98
CA ILE A 56 23.79 -18.95 -3.38
C ILE A 56 23.07 -20.15 -3.98
N VAL A 57 21.88 -19.94 -4.55
CA VAL A 57 21.16 -20.94 -5.36
C VAL A 57 21.53 -20.75 -6.82
N CYS A 58 22.09 -21.77 -7.44
CA CYS A 58 22.40 -21.80 -8.86
C CYS A 58 21.43 -22.72 -9.59
N VAL A 59 20.84 -22.24 -10.68
CA VAL A 59 19.85 -22.98 -11.47
C VAL A 59 20.20 -22.87 -12.94
N ALA A 60 20.49 -23.99 -13.58
CA ALA A 60 20.88 -24.07 -14.99
C ALA A 60 19.86 -24.90 -15.77
N ASN A 61 19.30 -24.30 -16.83
CA ASN A 61 18.54 -25.03 -17.82
C ASN A 61 19.50 -25.68 -18.83
N LEU A 62 19.51 -27.00 -18.92
CA LEU A 62 20.33 -27.75 -19.86
C LEU A 62 19.61 -28.01 -21.20
N SER A 63 18.38 -27.54 -21.35
CA SER A 63 17.56 -27.69 -22.54
C SER A 63 17.62 -26.46 -23.45
N GLN A 64 17.47 -26.70 -24.76
CA GLN A 64 17.26 -25.68 -25.79
C GLN A 64 15.88 -25.01 -25.76
N THR A 65 15.04 -25.34 -24.78
CA THR A 65 13.66 -24.83 -24.66
C THR A 65 13.43 -24.27 -23.27
N LEU A 66 12.45 -23.39 -23.13
CA LEU A 66 12.03 -22.86 -21.83
C LEU A 66 11.61 -24.00 -20.89
N GLN A 67 12.05 -23.94 -19.63
CA GLN A 67 11.77 -24.95 -18.62
C GLN A 67 11.26 -24.30 -17.34
N ALA A 68 10.24 -24.89 -16.73
CA ALA A 68 9.82 -24.57 -15.36
C ALA A 68 10.47 -25.53 -14.37
N VAL A 69 10.71 -25.07 -13.15
CA VAL A 69 11.25 -25.88 -12.05
C VAL A 69 10.62 -25.48 -10.72
N GLU A 70 10.36 -26.47 -9.89
CA GLU A 70 10.04 -26.29 -8.47
C GLU A 70 11.28 -26.67 -7.67
N LEU A 71 11.78 -25.74 -6.86
CA LEU A 71 12.93 -25.95 -5.98
C LEU A 71 12.46 -26.16 -4.54
N ASP A 72 12.88 -27.29 -3.95
CA ASP A 72 12.73 -27.50 -2.52
C ASP A 72 13.88 -26.81 -1.78
N ILE A 73 13.62 -25.59 -1.34
CA ILE A 73 14.56 -24.73 -0.61
C ILE A 73 13.93 -24.18 0.67
N VAL A 74 12.94 -24.90 1.23
CA VAL A 74 12.15 -24.47 2.40
C VAL A 74 13.00 -24.18 3.64
N GLU A 75 14.18 -24.78 3.75
CA GLU A 75 15.17 -24.49 4.82
C GLU A 75 15.65 -23.02 4.84
N PHE A 76 15.39 -22.27 3.76
CA PHE A 76 15.68 -20.85 3.65
C PHE A 76 14.43 -19.97 3.73
N GLU A 77 13.35 -20.46 4.36
CA GLU A 77 12.11 -19.71 4.61
C GLU A 77 12.41 -18.27 5.08
N HIS A 78 11.68 -17.30 4.56
CA HIS A 78 11.82 -15.86 4.79
C HIS A 78 13.05 -15.18 4.16
N ARG A 79 14.00 -15.92 3.55
CA ARG A 79 15.10 -15.29 2.80
C ARG A 79 14.61 -14.81 1.43
N VAL A 80 15.11 -13.64 1.00
CA VAL A 80 14.80 -13.03 -0.28
C VAL A 80 15.86 -13.44 -1.32
N PRO A 81 15.50 -14.19 -2.38
CA PRO A 81 16.43 -14.48 -3.47
C PRO A 81 16.71 -13.21 -4.27
N VAL A 82 17.98 -12.85 -4.43
CA VAL A 82 18.42 -11.70 -5.22
C VAL A 82 19.23 -12.18 -6.41
N GLU A 83 18.72 -11.92 -7.61
CA GLU A 83 19.41 -12.27 -8.85
C GLU A 83 20.73 -11.49 -8.94
N MET A 84 21.85 -12.20 -9.06
CA MET A 84 23.18 -11.62 -8.82
C MET A 84 23.72 -10.73 -9.95
N VAL A 85 23.14 -10.79 -11.15
CA VAL A 85 23.58 -9.98 -12.30
C VAL A 85 22.96 -8.58 -12.25
N GLY A 86 21.65 -8.49 -12.07
CA GLY A 86 20.86 -7.26 -12.03
C GLY A 86 20.51 -6.77 -10.63
N GLY A 87 20.79 -7.56 -9.58
CA GLY A 87 20.44 -7.21 -8.21
C GLY A 87 18.94 -7.18 -7.94
N THR A 88 18.15 -7.87 -8.77
CA THR A 88 16.68 -7.85 -8.69
C THR A 88 16.20 -8.81 -7.59
N PRO A 89 15.46 -8.33 -6.57
CA PRO A 89 14.88 -9.20 -5.56
C PRO A 89 13.67 -9.96 -6.12
N PHE A 90 13.48 -11.19 -5.63
CA PHE A 90 12.34 -12.05 -5.93
C PHE A 90 11.51 -12.28 -4.66
N PRO A 91 10.27 -12.80 -4.76
CA PRO A 91 9.46 -13.13 -3.59
C PRO A 91 10.25 -13.99 -2.59
N PRO A 92 10.07 -13.77 -1.27
CA PRO A 92 10.78 -14.54 -0.26
C PRO A 92 10.46 -16.02 -0.40
N VAL A 93 11.39 -16.87 0.04
CA VAL A 93 11.17 -18.31 0.10
C VAL A 93 10.07 -18.60 1.12
N GLY A 94 9.00 -19.26 0.67
CA GLY A 94 7.91 -19.71 1.53
C GLY A 94 7.99 -21.21 1.83
N ARG A 95 6.88 -21.75 2.33
CA ARG A 95 6.74 -23.19 2.66
C ARG A 95 6.45 -24.08 1.45
N LEU A 96 6.00 -23.48 0.35
CA LEU A 96 5.74 -24.19 -0.89
C LEU A 96 7.03 -24.25 -1.74
N PRO A 97 7.19 -25.26 -2.61
CA PRO A 97 8.30 -25.31 -3.54
C PRO A 97 8.43 -24.01 -4.34
N TYR A 98 9.66 -23.53 -4.49
CA TYR A 98 9.93 -22.26 -5.13
C TYR A 98 9.91 -22.41 -6.65
N LEU A 99 8.89 -21.82 -7.30
CA LEU A 99 8.68 -21.94 -8.74
C LEU A 99 9.54 -20.94 -9.52
N LEU A 100 10.30 -21.42 -10.50
CA LEU A 100 11.06 -20.60 -11.45
C LEU A 100 10.81 -21.05 -12.89
N THR A 101 10.93 -20.11 -13.83
CA THR A 101 11.00 -20.40 -15.26
C THR A 101 12.34 -19.90 -15.81
N LEU A 102 12.99 -20.72 -16.63
CA LEU A 102 14.29 -20.42 -17.21
C LEU A 102 14.22 -20.49 -18.73
N PRO A 103 14.80 -19.50 -19.46
CA PRO A 103 14.90 -19.57 -20.91
C PRO A 103 15.81 -20.72 -21.35
N ALA A 104 15.81 -21.03 -22.65
CA ALA A 104 16.71 -22.02 -23.25
C ALA A 104 18.17 -21.75 -22.85
N TYR A 105 18.86 -22.77 -22.33
CA TYR A 105 20.23 -22.66 -21.83
C TYR A 105 20.48 -21.57 -20.76
N GLY A 106 19.41 -21.07 -20.15
CA GLY A 106 19.47 -20.02 -19.13
C GLY A 106 20.16 -20.48 -17.87
N PHE A 107 20.89 -19.56 -17.23
CA PHE A 107 21.52 -19.76 -15.94
C PHE A 107 21.16 -18.59 -15.01
N TYR A 108 20.70 -18.93 -13.81
CA TYR A 108 20.49 -17.97 -12.74
C TYR A 108 21.33 -18.31 -11.52
N ALA A 109 21.84 -17.28 -10.86
CA ALA A 109 22.43 -17.35 -9.54
C ALA A 109 21.70 -16.37 -8.64
N PHE A 110 21.17 -16.86 -7.53
CA PHE A 110 20.44 -16.08 -6.54
C PHE A 110 21.19 -16.09 -5.21
N TYR A 111 21.53 -14.91 -4.70
CA TYR A 111 21.98 -14.75 -3.32
C TYR A 111 20.75 -14.74 -2.39
N LEU A 112 20.70 -15.64 -1.40
CA LEU A 112 19.59 -15.70 -0.44
C LEU A 112 19.84 -14.74 0.72
N SER A 113 19.36 -13.50 0.56
CA SER A 113 19.59 -12.42 1.52
C SER A 113 18.61 -12.48 2.70
N LYS A 114 19.10 -12.07 3.87
CA LYS A 114 18.28 -11.81 5.08
C LYS A 114 17.92 -10.32 5.24
N GLU A 115 18.62 -9.44 4.53
CA GLU A 115 18.58 -7.99 4.76
C GLU A 115 17.89 -7.23 3.63
N VAL A 116 17.84 -7.83 2.44
CA VAL A 116 17.19 -7.19 1.28
C VAL A 116 15.68 -7.25 1.46
N ALA A 117 15.04 -6.09 1.35
CA ALA A 117 13.59 -5.98 1.38
C ALA A 117 12.95 -6.81 0.26
N GLU A 118 11.78 -7.37 0.55
CA GLU A 118 10.96 -8.06 -0.43
C GLU A 118 10.58 -7.10 -1.58
N PRO A 119 10.30 -7.63 -2.79
CA PRO A 119 9.83 -6.79 -3.89
C PRO A 119 8.57 -6.01 -3.47
N SER A 120 8.51 -4.72 -3.79
CA SER A 120 7.38 -3.86 -3.40
C SER A 120 6.02 -4.32 -3.94
N TRP A 121 6.02 -5.04 -5.07
CA TRP A 121 4.83 -5.65 -5.67
C TRP A 121 4.46 -7.01 -5.05
N HIS A 122 5.31 -7.59 -4.20
CA HIS A 122 4.99 -8.82 -3.49
C HIS A 122 4.06 -8.51 -2.32
N ALA A 123 2.85 -9.05 -2.35
CA ALA A 123 1.93 -9.02 -1.23
C ALA A 123 1.86 -10.43 -0.63
N PRO A 124 2.35 -10.65 0.61
CA PRO A 124 2.17 -11.94 1.26
C PRO A 124 0.67 -12.17 1.50
N PRO A 125 0.23 -13.45 1.47
CA PRO A 125 -1.17 -13.76 1.73
C PRO A 125 -1.57 -13.32 3.15
N PRO A 126 -2.83 -12.88 3.35
CA PRO A 126 -3.31 -12.55 4.68
C PRO A 126 -3.16 -13.72 5.66
N GLU A 127 -2.85 -13.40 6.92
CA GLU A 127 -2.78 -14.42 7.96
C GLU A 127 -4.19 -14.99 8.21
N GLN A 128 -4.33 -16.31 8.04
CA GLN A 128 -5.56 -17.05 8.30
C GLN A 128 -5.68 -17.35 9.80
N LEU A 129 -6.91 -17.41 10.32
CA LEU A 129 -7.15 -17.94 11.65
C LEU A 129 -6.75 -19.41 11.75
N PRO A 130 -6.05 -19.83 12.83
CA PRO A 130 -5.62 -21.22 13.00
C PRO A 130 -6.80 -22.17 13.17
N GLU A 131 -7.86 -21.73 13.85
CA GLU A 131 -9.10 -22.47 14.03
C GLU A 131 -10.30 -21.55 13.79
N PHE A 132 -11.37 -22.13 13.25
CA PHE A 132 -12.63 -21.43 13.04
C PHE A 132 -13.68 -21.88 14.04
N VAL A 133 -14.26 -20.89 14.71
CA VAL A 133 -15.54 -21.07 15.38
C VAL A 133 -16.63 -21.34 14.34
N THR A 134 -17.56 -22.25 14.62
CA THR A 134 -18.66 -22.61 13.71
C THR A 134 -19.99 -22.02 14.16
N LEU A 135 -20.56 -21.14 13.35
CA LEU A 135 -21.89 -20.56 13.57
C LEU A 135 -22.97 -21.41 12.88
N VAL A 136 -23.97 -21.87 13.63
CA VAL A 136 -25.14 -22.58 13.05
C VAL A 136 -26.28 -21.60 12.83
N LEU A 137 -26.49 -21.20 11.58
CA LEU A 137 -27.52 -20.24 11.18
C LEU A 137 -28.77 -20.96 10.65
N ARG A 138 -29.94 -20.40 10.92
CA ARG A 138 -31.25 -20.84 10.41
C ARG A 138 -31.73 -19.92 9.29
N SER A 139 -31.60 -18.60 9.48
CA SER A 139 -32.20 -17.57 8.61
C SER A 139 -31.18 -16.70 7.85
N GLY A 140 -29.97 -17.20 7.63
CA GLY A 140 -28.94 -16.49 6.87
C GLY A 140 -28.12 -15.48 7.68
N LEU A 141 -27.38 -14.62 6.99
CA LEU A 141 -26.43 -13.66 7.50
C LEU A 141 -27.00 -12.66 8.53
N PRO A 142 -28.25 -12.17 8.44
CA PRO A 142 -28.80 -11.28 9.47
C PRO A 142 -28.86 -11.90 10.88
N GLU A 143 -28.77 -13.23 11.01
CA GLU A 143 -28.72 -13.91 12.31
C GLU A 143 -27.37 -13.75 13.03
N VAL A 144 -26.30 -13.39 12.30
CA VAL A 144 -24.94 -13.17 12.84
C VAL A 144 -24.93 -12.11 13.95
N GLY A 145 -25.76 -11.06 13.82
CA GLY A 145 -25.87 -9.99 14.81
C GLY A 145 -26.73 -10.31 16.05
N ARG A 146 -27.29 -11.52 16.17
CA ARG A 146 -28.16 -11.91 17.31
C ARG A 146 -27.37 -12.49 18.48
N ASP A 147 -27.89 -12.31 19.70
CA ASP A 147 -27.21 -12.51 20.99
C ASP A 147 -26.32 -13.76 21.09
N ARG A 148 -26.81 -14.94 20.68
CA ARG A 148 -26.03 -16.19 20.81
C ARG A 148 -24.80 -16.25 19.90
N HIS A 149 -24.91 -15.76 18.67
CA HIS A 149 -23.84 -15.79 17.67
C HIS A 149 -22.92 -14.60 17.86
N LYS A 150 -23.51 -13.44 18.20
CA LYS A 150 -22.81 -12.24 18.62
C LYS A 150 -21.85 -12.50 19.77
N ALA A 151 -22.32 -13.09 20.88
CA ALA A 151 -21.46 -13.36 22.04
C ALA A 151 -20.25 -14.23 21.70
N LEU A 152 -20.45 -15.26 20.87
CA LEU A 152 -19.39 -16.17 20.44
C LEU A 152 -18.38 -15.50 19.48
N LEU A 153 -18.85 -14.62 18.59
CA LEU A 153 -17.98 -13.82 17.74
C LEU A 153 -17.16 -12.82 18.55
N GLU A 154 -17.78 -12.14 19.51
CA GLU A 154 -17.14 -11.15 20.39
C GLU A 154 -16.09 -11.77 21.30
N SER A 155 -16.34 -12.98 21.83
CA SER A 155 -15.43 -13.63 22.78
C SER A 155 -14.28 -14.39 22.13
N GLU A 156 -14.47 -14.94 20.93
CA GLU A 156 -13.49 -15.86 20.30
C GLU A 156 -13.00 -15.37 18.93
N ALA A 157 -13.91 -15.20 17.97
CA ALA A 157 -13.53 -15.01 16.57
C ALA A 157 -12.97 -13.61 16.27
N LEU A 158 -13.65 -12.54 16.70
CA LEU A 158 -13.29 -11.16 16.41
C LEU A 158 -11.96 -10.73 17.06
N PRO A 159 -11.68 -11.03 18.35
CA PRO A 159 -10.38 -10.70 18.95
C PRO A 159 -9.21 -11.35 18.21
N ALA A 160 -9.35 -12.63 17.85
CA ALA A 160 -8.34 -13.35 17.10
C ALA A 160 -8.20 -12.82 15.66
N TYR A 161 -9.30 -12.40 15.04
CA TYR A 161 -9.31 -11.89 13.68
C TYR A 161 -8.67 -10.52 13.57
N ILE A 162 -9.14 -9.53 14.33
CA ILE A 162 -8.73 -8.13 14.23
C ILE A 162 -7.23 -7.96 14.50
N GLY A 163 -6.70 -8.63 15.53
CA GLY A 163 -5.28 -8.55 15.87
C GLY A 163 -4.32 -9.00 14.76
N ARG A 164 -4.81 -9.78 13.78
CA ARG A 164 -4.02 -10.27 12.63
C ARG A 164 -4.14 -9.39 11.39
N ARG A 165 -5.11 -8.49 11.33
CA ARG A 165 -5.33 -7.64 10.13
C ARG A 165 -4.36 -6.48 10.10
N ARG A 166 -3.83 -6.14 8.93
CA ARG A 166 -2.89 -5.01 8.80
C ARG A 166 -3.56 -3.64 8.92
N TRP A 167 -4.84 -3.55 8.59
CA TRP A 167 -5.64 -2.33 8.76
C TRP A 167 -5.96 -2.00 10.23
N PHE A 168 -5.74 -2.92 11.17
CA PHE A 168 -5.87 -2.62 12.59
C PHE A 168 -4.69 -1.74 13.02
N ALA A 169 -4.95 -0.49 13.38
CA ALA A 169 -3.90 0.51 13.61
C ALA A 169 -3.11 0.27 14.91
N SER A 170 -3.77 -0.25 15.94
CA SER A 170 -3.25 -0.28 17.32
C SER A 170 -2.57 -1.60 17.69
N LYS A 171 -1.77 -2.17 16.77
CA LYS A 171 -1.12 -3.50 16.93
C LYS A 171 -0.14 -3.58 18.11
N ASN A 172 0.45 -2.46 18.49
CA ASN A 172 1.45 -2.41 19.57
C ASN A 172 0.82 -2.26 20.96
N GLU A 173 -0.50 -2.19 21.04
CA GLU A 173 -1.24 -2.03 22.28
C GLU A 173 -2.01 -3.30 22.64
N LYS A 174 -2.26 -3.48 23.95
CA LYS A 174 -3.00 -4.64 24.42
C LYS A 174 -4.47 -4.53 24.01
N LEU A 175 -4.93 -5.50 23.24
CA LEU A 175 -6.34 -5.65 22.87
C LEU A 175 -7.19 -5.97 24.12
N GLY A 176 -8.22 -5.15 24.35
CA GLY A 176 -9.24 -5.33 25.38
C GLY A 176 -10.47 -6.07 24.83
N ALA A 177 -11.67 -5.66 25.25
CA ALA A 177 -12.91 -6.24 24.72
C ALA A 177 -13.16 -5.84 23.26
N VAL A 178 -13.73 -6.77 22.49
CA VAL A 178 -14.19 -6.55 21.12
C VAL A 178 -15.69 -6.80 21.07
N ARG A 179 -16.48 -5.82 20.60
CA ARG A 179 -17.94 -5.86 20.62
C ARG A 179 -18.53 -5.46 19.28
N ILE A 180 -19.59 -6.14 18.86
CA ILE A 180 -20.41 -5.71 17.72
C ILE A 180 -21.37 -4.63 18.24
N ALA A 181 -21.08 -3.37 17.95
CA ALA A 181 -21.90 -2.23 18.35
C ALA A 181 -23.28 -2.31 17.69
N TRP A 182 -23.27 -2.53 16.37
CA TRP A 182 -24.47 -2.78 15.57
C TRP A 182 -24.08 -3.51 14.29
N SER A 183 -25.09 -4.07 13.63
CA SER A 183 -24.97 -4.65 12.30
C SER A 183 -26.22 -4.36 11.50
N LEU A 184 -26.08 -3.99 10.23
CA LEU A 184 -27.18 -3.68 9.33
C LEU A 184 -27.02 -4.41 7.99
N PRO A 185 -28.09 -4.98 7.41
CA PRO A 185 -28.05 -5.52 6.07
C PRO A 185 -27.76 -4.42 5.05
N LEU A 186 -26.78 -4.65 4.19
CA LEU A 186 -26.55 -3.78 3.04
C LEU A 186 -27.50 -4.16 1.89
N PRO A 187 -27.94 -3.19 1.07
CA PRO A 187 -28.77 -3.47 -0.09
C PRO A 187 -28.03 -4.41 -1.03
N ALA A 188 -28.57 -5.63 -1.22
CA ALA A 188 -28.03 -6.55 -2.20
C ALA A 188 -28.26 -5.99 -3.62
N GLY A 189 -27.26 -6.13 -4.49
CA GLY A 189 -27.43 -5.95 -5.93
C GLY A 189 -28.40 -6.99 -6.52
N ALA A 190 -28.46 -7.07 -7.86
CA ALA A 190 -29.36 -7.99 -8.57
C ALA A 190 -29.23 -9.47 -8.12
N ASP A 191 -28.07 -9.86 -7.60
CA ASP A 191 -27.69 -11.24 -7.31
C ASP A 191 -28.15 -11.78 -5.93
N ARG A 192 -28.99 -11.03 -5.19
CA ARG A 192 -29.57 -11.43 -3.87
C ARG A 192 -28.57 -11.91 -2.81
N SER A 193 -27.29 -11.62 -2.99
CA SER A 193 -26.24 -11.98 -2.02
C SER A 193 -26.44 -11.19 -0.73
N GLU A 194 -26.44 -11.89 0.40
CA GLU A 194 -26.59 -11.27 1.71
C GLU A 194 -25.28 -10.57 2.08
N LEU A 195 -25.33 -9.25 2.18
CA LEU A 195 -24.25 -8.39 2.64
C LEU A 195 -24.67 -7.75 3.96
N LEU A 196 -23.74 -7.63 4.89
CA LEU A 196 -23.95 -7.03 6.21
C LEU A 196 -22.82 -6.04 6.48
N LEU A 197 -23.14 -4.85 6.96
CA LEU A 197 -22.14 -3.95 7.53
C LEU A 197 -22.24 -4.02 9.04
N ALA A 198 -21.12 -4.27 9.72
CA ALA A 198 -21.04 -4.28 11.17
C ALA A 198 -20.05 -3.21 11.66
N ALA A 199 -20.43 -2.47 12.70
CA ALA A 199 -19.51 -1.66 13.46
C ALA A 199 -18.99 -2.45 14.66
N ILE A 200 -17.67 -2.52 14.78
CA ILE A 200 -16.97 -3.27 15.81
C ILE A 200 -16.23 -2.30 16.72
N ASP A 201 -16.64 -2.24 17.99
CA ASP A 201 -15.95 -1.49 19.03
C ASP A 201 -14.81 -2.33 19.59
N VAL A 202 -13.61 -1.76 19.62
CA VAL A 202 -12.38 -2.39 20.09
C VAL A 202 -11.80 -1.53 21.21
N GLU A 203 -11.72 -2.08 22.41
CA GLU A 203 -11.04 -1.41 23.53
C GLU A 203 -9.52 -1.60 23.39
N VAL A 204 -8.78 -0.50 23.34
CA VAL A 204 -7.31 -0.50 23.22
C VAL A 204 -6.75 0.65 24.04
N GLY A 205 -5.77 0.41 24.91
CA GLY A 205 -5.08 1.48 25.63
C GLY A 205 -5.98 2.42 26.45
N GLY A 206 -7.13 1.94 26.94
CA GLY A 206 -8.10 2.75 27.70
C GLY A 206 -9.03 3.62 26.85
N ARG A 207 -8.97 3.53 25.52
CA ARG A 207 -9.90 4.16 24.56
C ARG A 207 -10.69 3.09 23.80
N THR A 208 -11.78 3.49 23.18
CA THR A 208 -12.56 2.64 22.27
C THR A 208 -12.39 3.13 20.85
N GLU A 209 -11.96 2.24 19.95
CA GLU A 209 -11.88 2.49 18.52
C GLU A 209 -12.98 1.71 17.82
N GLN A 210 -13.67 2.33 16.87
CA GLN A 210 -14.73 1.67 16.11
C GLN A 210 -14.27 1.35 14.69
N TYR A 211 -14.50 0.12 14.25
CA TYR A 211 -14.11 -0.39 12.93
C TYR A 211 -15.31 -0.86 12.12
N MET A 212 -15.37 -0.47 10.85
CA MET A 212 -16.39 -0.89 9.89
C MET A 212 -15.95 -2.18 9.19
N MET A 213 -16.77 -3.22 9.34
CA MET A 213 -16.54 -4.52 8.74
C MET A 213 -17.71 -4.92 7.84
N PRO A 214 -17.53 -4.91 6.51
CA PRO A 214 -18.49 -5.53 5.62
C PRO A 214 -18.30 -7.06 5.68
N LEU A 215 -19.37 -7.79 5.91
CA LEU A 215 -19.42 -9.23 6.15
C LEU A 215 -20.34 -9.90 5.14
N ALA A 216 -19.95 -11.10 4.71
CA ALA A 216 -20.74 -11.94 3.82
C ALA A 216 -20.49 -13.42 4.10
N ILE A 217 -21.40 -14.27 3.63
CA ILE A 217 -21.22 -15.73 3.66
C ILE A 217 -20.82 -16.21 2.27
N ALA A 218 -19.66 -16.84 2.17
CA ALA A 218 -19.23 -17.56 0.98
C ALA A 218 -19.41 -19.06 1.18
N TRP A 219 -20.15 -19.73 0.29
CA TRP A 219 -20.50 -21.14 0.45
C TRP A 219 -19.47 -22.05 -0.22
N GLU A 220 -19.11 -23.16 0.43
CA GLU A 220 -18.11 -24.11 -0.10
C GLU A 220 -18.53 -24.74 -1.42
N ASP A 221 -19.85 -24.91 -1.64
CA ASP A 221 -20.41 -25.44 -2.88
C ASP A 221 -20.21 -24.50 -4.09
N GLN A 222 -19.83 -23.25 -3.85
CA GLN A 222 -19.49 -22.25 -4.86
C GLN A 222 -17.98 -22.18 -5.15
N GLN A 223 -17.16 -23.01 -4.51
CA GLN A 223 -15.70 -23.03 -4.67
C GLN A 223 -15.07 -21.63 -4.54
N PRO A 224 -15.20 -20.97 -3.37
CA PRO A 224 -14.73 -19.61 -3.20
C PRO A 224 -13.22 -19.52 -3.40
N ALA A 225 -12.75 -18.37 -3.90
CA ALA A 225 -11.33 -18.11 -4.08
C ALA A 225 -10.56 -18.27 -2.76
N PRO A 226 -9.28 -18.71 -2.78
CA PRO A 226 -8.50 -18.94 -1.56
C PRO A 226 -8.47 -17.75 -0.59
N LEU A 227 -8.48 -16.52 -1.11
CA LEU A 227 -8.51 -15.28 -0.33
C LEU A 227 -9.73 -15.20 0.61
N VAL A 228 -10.89 -15.70 0.17
CA VAL A 228 -12.13 -15.74 0.97
C VAL A 228 -11.91 -16.56 2.24
N THR A 229 -11.26 -17.72 2.11
CA THR A 229 -10.95 -18.62 3.23
C THR A 229 -9.84 -18.07 4.11
N GLN A 230 -8.82 -17.43 3.51
CA GLN A 230 -7.73 -16.77 4.25
C GLN A 230 -8.23 -15.61 5.12
N LEU A 231 -9.23 -14.86 4.63
CA LEU A 231 -9.85 -13.73 5.33
C LEU A 231 -11.14 -14.12 6.06
N ALA A 232 -11.44 -15.41 6.21
CA ALA A 232 -12.60 -15.86 6.94
C ALA A 232 -12.49 -15.54 8.43
N LEU A 233 -13.58 -15.05 9.00
CA LEU A 233 -13.78 -14.80 10.42
C LEU A 233 -14.25 -16.06 11.14
N SER A 234 -15.15 -16.83 10.51
CA SER A 234 -15.71 -18.05 11.11
C SER A 234 -16.20 -19.03 10.05
N ARG A 235 -16.44 -20.28 10.44
CA ARG A 235 -17.26 -21.20 9.64
C ARG A 235 -18.73 -20.92 9.90
N VAL A 236 -19.54 -21.20 8.90
CA VAL A 236 -20.99 -21.10 8.94
C VAL A 236 -21.61 -22.39 8.46
N ARG A 237 -22.67 -22.83 9.14
CA ARG A 237 -23.50 -23.96 8.73
C ARG A 237 -24.95 -23.53 8.66
N GLN A 238 -25.59 -23.74 7.52
CA GLN A 238 -27.02 -23.55 7.32
C GLN A 238 -27.64 -24.84 6.79
N GLY A 239 -28.27 -25.60 7.69
CA GLY A 239 -28.78 -26.93 7.39
C GLY A 239 -27.65 -27.89 6.97
N ARG A 240 -27.63 -28.25 5.68
CA ARG A 240 -26.60 -29.11 5.06
C ARG A 240 -25.49 -28.32 4.39
N ARG A 241 -25.67 -27.00 4.17
CA ARG A 241 -24.69 -26.14 3.52
C ARG A 241 -23.69 -25.64 4.53
N VAL A 242 -22.46 -25.51 4.08
CA VAL A 242 -21.30 -25.10 4.86
C VAL A 242 -20.59 -24.01 4.09
N GLY A 243 -20.13 -23.00 4.80
CA GLY A 243 -19.48 -21.83 4.23
C GLY A 243 -18.62 -21.11 5.25
N TYR A 244 -18.17 -19.93 4.84
CA TYR A 244 -17.31 -19.05 5.61
C TYR A 244 -17.99 -17.71 5.78
N LEU A 245 -18.08 -17.22 7.03
CA LEU A 245 -18.32 -15.81 7.29
C LEU A 245 -16.98 -15.10 7.06
N THR A 246 -16.92 -14.22 6.09
CA THR A 246 -15.68 -13.56 5.66
C THR A 246 -15.87 -12.07 5.48
N ASP A 247 -14.77 -11.36 5.22
CA ASP A 247 -14.82 -9.98 4.79
C ASP A 247 -15.44 -9.89 3.39
N ALA A 248 -16.55 -9.15 3.26
CA ALA A 248 -17.27 -9.04 2.01
C ALA A 248 -16.47 -8.32 0.91
N LEU A 249 -15.39 -7.59 1.26
CA LEU A 249 -14.48 -7.03 0.25
C LEU A 249 -13.79 -8.12 -0.58
N THR A 250 -13.79 -9.37 -0.13
CA THR A 250 -13.31 -10.52 -0.92
C THR A 250 -14.27 -10.97 -2.02
N LEU A 251 -15.52 -10.48 -2.02
CA LEU A 251 -16.56 -10.88 -2.96
C LEU A 251 -16.81 -9.81 -4.03
N ASP A 252 -17.03 -10.24 -5.27
CA ASP A 252 -17.19 -9.32 -6.41
C ASP A 252 -18.49 -8.52 -6.32
N VAL A 253 -19.50 -9.08 -5.67
CA VAL A 253 -20.81 -8.43 -5.46
C VAL A 253 -20.73 -7.16 -4.59
N MET A 254 -19.76 -7.06 -3.69
CA MET A 254 -19.68 -5.97 -2.70
C MET A 254 -19.48 -4.58 -3.34
N PRO A 255 -18.47 -4.32 -4.19
CA PRO A 255 -18.32 -3.02 -4.86
C PRO A 255 -19.54 -2.66 -5.72
N HIS A 256 -20.12 -3.63 -6.41
CA HIS A 256 -21.32 -3.43 -7.25
C HIS A 256 -22.56 -3.08 -6.43
N ALA A 257 -22.72 -3.69 -5.25
CA ALA A 257 -23.79 -3.35 -4.32
C ALA A 257 -23.66 -1.90 -3.80
N VAL A 258 -22.44 -1.47 -3.47
CA VAL A 258 -22.18 -0.08 -3.07
C VAL A 258 -22.52 0.90 -4.20
N ILE A 259 -22.10 0.63 -5.44
CA ILE A 259 -22.45 1.46 -6.60
C ILE A 259 -23.96 1.52 -6.82
N ALA A 260 -24.65 0.38 -6.72
CA ALA A 260 -26.11 0.34 -6.87
C ALA A 260 -26.83 1.13 -5.76
N ALA A 261 -26.31 1.11 -4.54
CA ALA A 261 -26.84 1.89 -3.43
C ALA A 261 -26.56 3.40 -3.58
N LEU A 262 -25.37 3.78 -4.08
CA LEU A 262 -25.04 5.17 -4.45
C LEU A 262 -26.00 5.71 -5.50
N ARG A 263 -26.24 4.96 -6.58
CA ARG A 263 -27.18 5.38 -7.65
C ARG A 263 -28.62 5.55 -7.17
N LYS A 264 -28.99 4.90 -6.07
CA LYS A 264 -30.33 4.96 -5.48
C LYS A 264 -30.43 5.92 -4.30
N GLU A 265 -29.34 6.59 -3.93
CA GLU A 265 -29.27 7.51 -2.80
C GLU A 265 -29.83 6.91 -1.51
N ILE A 266 -29.49 5.64 -1.23
CA ILE A 266 -30.05 4.91 -0.11
C ILE A 266 -29.61 5.56 1.21
N ALA A 267 -30.55 5.69 2.15
CA ALA A 267 -30.29 6.03 3.54
C ALA A 267 -30.80 4.92 4.46
N LEU A 268 -29.95 4.43 5.36
CA LEU A 268 -30.27 3.33 6.27
C LEU A 268 -30.17 3.82 7.72
N PRO A 269 -31.24 3.77 8.53
CA PRO A 269 -31.15 4.13 9.94
C PRO A 269 -30.26 3.13 10.70
N ILE A 270 -29.45 3.65 11.62
CA ILE A 270 -28.57 2.86 12.49
C ILE A 270 -29.20 2.78 13.90
N PRO A 271 -29.08 1.66 14.62
CA PRO A 271 -29.69 1.50 15.94
C PRO A 271 -29.26 2.51 17.02
N ASP A 272 -28.15 3.22 16.83
CA ASP A 272 -27.64 4.24 17.75
C ASP A 272 -28.26 5.63 17.56
N GLY A 273 -29.28 5.74 16.69
CA GLY A 273 -29.96 6.99 16.36
C GLY A 273 -29.31 7.75 15.19
N GLY A 274 -28.21 7.24 14.63
CA GLY A 274 -27.60 7.75 13.42
C GLY A 274 -28.18 7.16 12.13
N ASP A 275 -27.53 7.45 11.01
CA ASP A 275 -27.85 6.85 9.71
C ASP A 275 -26.60 6.62 8.85
N LEU A 276 -26.73 5.75 7.85
CA LEU A 276 -25.73 5.49 6.80
C LEU A 276 -26.30 5.98 5.48
N ARG A 277 -25.65 6.94 4.84
CA ARG A 277 -26.10 7.56 3.58
C ARG A 277 -25.13 7.25 2.44
N PHE A 278 -25.70 6.86 1.32
CA PHE A 278 -24.98 6.66 0.07
C PHE A 278 -25.18 7.92 -0.78
N VAL A 279 -24.13 8.73 -0.92
CA VAL A 279 -24.17 10.06 -1.55
C VAL A 279 -23.42 10.03 -2.87
N PRO A 280 -24.12 9.97 -4.03
CA PRO A 280 -23.49 10.02 -5.34
C PRO A 280 -23.12 11.45 -5.74
N THR A 281 -22.22 11.58 -6.71
CA THR A 281 -22.00 12.83 -7.45
C THR A 281 -22.67 12.77 -8.82
N ALA A 282 -22.82 13.92 -9.48
CA ALA A 282 -23.29 13.98 -10.87
C ALA A 282 -22.40 13.17 -11.85
N ARG A 283 -21.11 13.00 -11.53
CA ARG A 283 -20.17 12.23 -12.37
C ARG A 283 -20.48 10.74 -12.39
N LEU A 284 -20.97 10.16 -11.29
CA LEU A 284 -21.40 8.76 -11.27
C LEU A 284 -22.64 8.54 -12.13
N ALA A 285 -23.57 9.49 -12.15
CA ALA A 285 -24.78 9.41 -12.97
C ALA A 285 -24.46 9.41 -14.48
N ALA A 286 -23.39 10.12 -14.88
CA ALA A 286 -22.92 10.17 -16.27
C ALA A 286 -22.08 8.95 -16.69
N MET A 287 -21.75 8.04 -15.76
CA MET A 287 -20.91 6.88 -16.01
C MET A 287 -21.73 5.59 -16.06
N GLU A 288 -21.40 4.69 -16.97
CA GLU A 288 -21.94 3.32 -16.98
C GLU A 288 -20.93 2.37 -16.34
N ILE A 289 -21.36 1.65 -15.30
CA ILE A 289 -20.58 0.58 -14.68
C ILE A 289 -21.48 -0.66 -14.65
N PRO A 290 -21.31 -1.60 -15.58
CA PRO A 290 -22.08 -2.84 -15.59
C PRO A 290 -21.91 -3.66 -14.30
N PRO A 291 -22.95 -4.36 -13.80
CA PRO A 291 -22.86 -5.18 -12.58
C PRO A 291 -21.86 -6.34 -12.62
N GLU A 292 -21.44 -6.76 -13.81
CA GLU A 292 -20.49 -7.87 -14.04
C GLU A 292 -19.08 -7.35 -14.34
N THR A 293 -18.82 -6.05 -14.14
CA THR A 293 -17.51 -5.47 -14.43
C THR A 293 -16.46 -6.13 -13.53
N PRO A 294 -15.34 -6.63 -14.10
CA PRO A 294 -14.30 -7.29 -13.33
C PRO A 294 -13.73 -6.39 -12.23
N VAL A 295 -13.43 -6.99 -11.09
CA VAL A 295 -12.84 -6.27 -9.95
C VAL A 295 -11.47 -6.84 -9.60
N LEU A 296 -10.54 -5.94 -9.29
CA LEU A 296 -9.20 -6.26 -8.84
C LEU A 296 -9.00 -5.73 -7.43
N ARG A 297 -8.56 -6.59 -6.52
CA ARG A 297 -8.29 -6.23 -5.12
C ARG A 297 -6.81 -5.95 -4.96
N ILE A 298 -6.47 -4.78 -4.43
CA ILE A 298 -5.08 -4.45 -4.14
C ILE A 298 -4.73 -5.14 -2.81
N ALA A 299 -3.83 -6.12 -2.85
CA ALA A 299 -3.46 -6.96 -1.71
C ALA A 299 -2.67 -6.23 -0.61
N ALA A 300 -2.36 -4.94 -0.79
CA ALA A 300 -1.75 -4.10 0.23
C ALA A 300 -2.81 -3.70 1.27
N GLU A 301 -2.99 -4.53 2.31
CA GLU A 301 -3.76 -4.11 3.50
C GLU A 301 -3.01 -2.94 4.20
N GLN A 302 -3.40 -1.70 3.90
CA GLN A 302 -3.01 -0.49 4.64
C GLN A 302 -4.16 -0.09 5.60
N SER A 303 -4.22 1.16 6.08
CA SER A 303 -5.35 1.71 6.87
C SER A 303 -6.70 1.55 6.17
N ASN A 304 -6.69 1.45 4.84
CA ASN A 304 -7.85 1.31 3.98
C ASN A 304 -7.79 0.03 3.14
N SER A 305 -8.95 -0.40 2.63
CA SER A 305 -9.05 -1.51 1.68
C SER A 305 -9.51 -0.99 0.32
N THR A 306 -8.73 -1.25 -0.72
CA THR A 306 -8.94 -0.69 -2.07
C THR A 306 -9.31 -1.77 -3.08
N ILE A 307 -10.39 -1.54 -3.81
CA ILE A 307 -10.88 -2.38 -4.91
C ILE A 307 -10.93 -1.53 -6.18
N ILE A 308 -10.24 -1.97 -7.22
CA ILE A 308 -10.31 -1.40 -8.56
C ILE A 308 -11.44 -2.10 -9.32
N ILE A 309 -12.26 -1.33 -10.03
CA ILE A 309 -13.37 -1.81 -10.86
C ILE A 309 -12.98 -1.51 -12.31
N GLU A 310 -12.42 -2.53 -12.96
CA GLU A 310 -11.75 -2.46 -14.26
C GLU A 310 -10.87 -1.20 -14.40
N ASP A 311 -11.16 -0.33 -15.35
CA ASP A 311 -10.48 0.92 -15.61
C ASP A 311 -11.41 2.13 -15.43
N LEU A 312 -12.51 1.92 -14.69
CA LEU A 312 -13.60 2.88 -14.52
C LEU A 312 -13.56 3.57 -13.15
N ALA A 313 -13.47 2.79 -12.08
CA ALA A 313 -13.60 3.30 -10.72
C ALA A 313 -12.70 2.57 -9.71
N VAL A 314 -12.49 3.21 -8.57
CA VAL A 314 -11.77 2.67 -7.41
C VAL A 314 -12.63 2.89 -6.17
N LEU A 315 -12.95 1.80 -5.47
CA LEU A 315 -13.63 1.82 -4.18
C LEU A 315 -12.58 1.72 -3.07
N LYS A 316 -12.46 2.77 -2.26
CA LYS A 316 -11.64 2.82 -1.05
C LYS A 316 -12.55 2.70 0.16
N VAL A 317 -12.34 1.69 1.00
CA VAL A 317 -13.12 1.46 2.22
C VAL A 317 -12.29 1.85 3.43
N VAL A 318 -12.83 2.79 4.21
CA VAL A 318 -12.22 3.32 5.42
C VAL A 318 -12.57 2.39 6.59
N ARG A 319 -11.55 1.75 7.16
CA ARG A 319 -11.77 0.70 8.19
C ARG A 319 -12.07 1.30 9.54
N ARG A 320 -11.32 2.30 9.98
CA ARG A 320 -11.50 2.95 11.28
C ARG A 320 -12.48 4.11 11.14
N THR A 321 -13.52 4.10 11.96
CA THR A 321 -14.51 5.19 11.99
C THR A 321 -14.00 6.31 12.88
N VAL A 322 -13.82 7.49 12.28
CA VAL A 322 -13.50 8.73 12.98
C VAL A 322 -14.57 9.75 12.58
N PHE A 323 -15.26 10.30 13.58
CA PHE A 323 -16.26 11.34 13.35
C PHE A 323 -15.58 12.69 13.15
N GLY A 324 -16.02 13.39 12.12
CA GLY A 324 -15.42 14.63 11.64
C GLY A 324 -15.34 14.63 10.12
N ILE A 325 -14.84 15.74 9.59
CA ILE A 325 -14.58 15.88 8.16
C ILE A 325 -13.40 14.97 7.80
N HIS A 326 -13.60 14.06 6.85
CA HIS A 326 -12.52 13.22 6.33
C HIS A 326 -11.72 14.01 5.27
N PRO A 327 -10.41 14.27 5.48
CA PRO A 327 -9.63 15.16 4.60
C PRO A 327 -9.68 14.76 3.13
N GLU A 328 -9.54 13.46 2.83
CA GLU A 328 -9.57 12.98 1.44
C GLU A 328 -10.96 13.17 0.79
N SER A 329 -12.06 13.00 1.53
CA SER A 329 -13.40 13.23 1.00
C SER A 329 -13.62 14.72 0.72
N GLU A 330 -13.27 15.58 1.69
CA GLU A 330 -13.37 17.03 1.59
C GLU A 330 -12.59 17.54 0.36
N MET A 331 -11.32 17.16 0.25
CA MET A 331 -10.44 17.52 -0.86
C MET A 331 -10.92 16.96 -2.20
N ALA A 332 -11.27 15.68 -2.27
CA ALA A 332 -11.73 15.06 -3.51
C ALA A 332 -13.01 15.72 -4.01
N ARG A 333 -13.97 16.04 -3.13
CA ARG A 333 -15.19 16.75 -3.49
C ARG A 333 -14.88 18.12 -4.07
N HIS A 334 -14.13 18.95 -3.34
CA HIS A 334 -13.80 20.31 -3.78
C HIS A 334 -13.05 20.32 -5.11
N LEU A 335 -12.02 19.48 -5.27
CA LEU A 335 -11.25 19.40 -6.52
C LEU A 335 -12.10 18.91 -7.70
N THR A 336 -13.06 18.02 -7.44
CA THR A 336 -13.99 17.51 -8.46
C THR A 336 -14.97 18.58 -8.91
N GLU A 337 -15.48 19.39 -7.98
CA GLU A 337 -16.38 20.53 -8.27
C GLU A 337 -15.65 21.66 -9.00
N GLN A 338 -14.35 21.82 -8.77
CA GLN A 338 -13.49 22.79 -9.46
C GLN A 338 -12.88 22.26 -10.78
N ASP A 339 -13.27 21.06 -11.21
CA ASP A 339 -12.79 20.38 -12.42
C ASP A 339 -11.26 20.25 -12.51
N TYR A 340 -10.57 20.03 -11.38
CA TYR A 340 -9.14 19.75 -11.40
C TYR A 340 -8.87 18.36 -12.01
N ALA A 341 -8.18 18.34 -13.15
CA ALA A 341 -8.06 17.14 -13.99
C ALA A 341 -7.02 16.12 -13.50
N ASN A 342 -6.00 16.56 -12.76
CA ASN A 342 -4.84 15.73 -12.39
C ASN A 342 -4.98 15.09 -10.99
N THR A 343 -6.20 14.67 -10.66
CA THR A 343 -6.55 13.83 -9.50
C THR A 343 -7.68 12.87 -9.88
N ALA A 344 -7.90 11.81 -9.10
CA ALA A 344 -9.06 10.95 -9.27
C ALA A 344 -10.34 11.70 -8.87
N PRO A 345 -11.34 11.86 -9.77
CA PRO A 345 -12.56 12.57 -9.42
C PRO A 345 -13.41 11.75 -8.44
N LEU A 346 -14.08 12.43 -7.50
CA LEU A 346 -15.06 11.81 -6.62
C LEU A 346 -16.29 11.40 -7.45
N LEU A 347 -16.64 10.12 -7.38
CA LEU A 347 -17.86 9.57 -7.99
C LEU A 347 -18.98 9.45 -6.95
N GLY A 348 -18.65 9.16 -5.69
CA GLY A 348 -19.60 9.14 -4.59
C GLY A 348 -18.93 8.69 -3.29
N GLU A 349 -19.68 8.73 -2.21
CA GLU A 349 -19.20 8.37 -0.88
C GLU A 349 -20.30 7.71 -0.05
N VAL A 350 -19.89 6.90 0.92
CA VAL A 350 -20.76 6.33 1.94
C VAL A 350 -20.40 7.00 3.26
N VAL A 351 -21.35 7.74 3.82
CA VAL A 351 -21.13 8.55 5.03
C VAL A 351 -22.06 8.07 6.12
N ARG A 352 -21.49 7.80 7.30
CA ARG A 352 -22.25 7.58 8.52
C ARG A 352 -22.45 8.90 9.26
N PHE A 353 -23.65 9.16 9.73
CA PHE A 353 -23.95 10.20 10.70
C PHE A 353 -24.27 9.56 12.05
N ASP A 354 -23.81 10.14 13.15
CA ASP A 354 -24.27 9.77 14.50
C ASP A 354 -25.56 10.49 14.90
N GLY A 355 -26.05 10.24 16.11
CA GLY A 355 -27.22 10.92 16.67
C GLY A 355 -27.05 12.44 16.84
N GLU A 356 -25.81 12.96 16.74
CA GLU A 356 -25.49 14.39 16.76
C GLU A 356 -25.28 14.97 15.36
N SER A 357 -25.55 14.17 14.30
CA SER A 357 -25.33 14.52 12.89
C SER A 357 -23.87 14.83 12.53
N ARG A 358 -22.90 14.29 13.27
CA ARG A 358 -21.48 14.36 12.89
C ARG A 358 -21.20 13.30 11.82
N PRO A 359 -20.56 13.66 10.69
CA PRO A 359 -20.25 12.71 9.62
C PRO A 359 -19.03 11.85 9.96
N ALA A 360 -18.96 10.66 9.38
CA ALA A 360 -17.79 9.81 9.32
C ALA A 360 -17.81 9.07 7.98
N VAL A 361 -16.77 9.23 7.17
CA VAL A 361 -16.68 8.55 5.87
C VAL A 361 -16.37 7.07 6.09
N VAL A 362 -17.18 6.20 5.47
CA VAL A 362 -17.05 4.74 5.51
C VAL A 362 -16.44 4.21 4.21
N ALA A 363 -16.77 4.82 3.07
CA ALA A 363 -16.18 4.47 1.79
C ALA A 363 -16.19 5.65 0.81
N LEU A 364 -15.22 5.65 -0.11
CA LEU A 364 -15.09 6.59 -1.22
C LEU A 364 -15.06 5.81 -2.53
N LEU A 365 -15.88 6.24 -3.50
CA LEU A 365 -15.82 5.78 -4.87
C LEU A 365 -15.17 6.90 -5.71
N LEU A 366 -14.00 6.63 -6.25
CA LEU A 366 -13.20 7.56 -7.05
C LEU A 366 -13.12 7.07 -8.50
N GLY A 367 -12.89 7.98 -9.45
CA GLY A 367 -12.58 7.62 -10.84
C GLY A 367 -11.23 6.92 -10.92
N HIS A 368 -11.12 5.91 -11.80
CA HIS A 368 -9.85 5.22 -11.98
C HIS A 368 -8.88 6.03 -12.84
N VAL A 369 -7.65 6.22 -12.34
CA VAL A 369 -6.54 6.79 -13.12
C VAL A 369 -5.68 5.64 -13.64
N ARG A 370 -5.74 5.39 -14.95
CA ARG A 370 -4.84 4.41 -15.60
C ARG A 370 -3.40 4.87 -15.43
N ASN A 371 -2.55 4.05 -14.82
CA ASN A 371 -1.20 4.45 -14.43
C ASN A 371 -0.19 3.30 -14.55
N GLN A 372 1.08 3.63 -14.40
CA GLN A 372 2.25 2.74 -14.50
C GLN A 372 2.87 2.47 -13.12
N GLY A 373 2.14 2.74 -12.04
CA GLY A 373 2.62 2.69 -10.66
C GLY A 373 2.83 4.07 -10.04
N ASP A 374 3.32 4.04 -8.80
CA ASP A 374 3.64 5.25 -8.03
C ASP A 374 4.96 5.89 -8.48
N GLY A 375 5.06 7.20 -8.28
CA GLY A 375 6.20 8.02 -8.69
C GLY A 375 7.49 7.67 -7.96
N TRP A 376 7.41 7.12 -6.74
CA TRP A 376 8.59 6.72 -5.98
C TRP A 376 9.24 5.48 -6.59
N THR A 377 8.47 4.40 -6.74
CA THR A 377 8.93 3.15 -7.37
C THR A 377 9.41 3.42 -8.80
N TRP A 378 8.65 4.23 -9.56
CA TRP A 378 9.03 4.61 -10.91
C TRP A 378 10.38 5.35 -10.92
N MET A 379 10.57 6.39 -10.10
CA MET A 379 11.82 7.16 -10.04
C MET A 379 13.01 6.28 -9.66
N ILE A 380 12.87 5.42 -8.65
CA ILE A 380 13.94 4.51 -8.21
C ILE A 380 14.35 3.57 -9.35
N GLU A 381 13.39 3.00 -10.09
CA GLU A 381 13.71 2.11 -11.21
C GLU A 381 14.43 2.85 -12.34
N GLN A 382 14.03 4.08 -12.64
CA GLN A 382 14.74 4.90 -13.63
C GLN A 382 16.18 5.21 -13.21
N LEU A 383 16.40 5.56 -11.93
CA LEU A 383 17.73 5.81 -11.40
C LEU A 383 18.60 4.54 -11.43
N ARG A 384 18.02 3.37 -11.09
CA ARG A 384 18.72 2.08 -11.20
C ARG A 384 19.12 1.79 -12.65
N ARG A 385 18.24 2.04 -13.62
CA ARG A 385 18.57 1.91 -15.04
C ARG A 385 19.69 2.84 -15.47
N ALA A 386 19.63 4.11 -15.08
CA ALA A 386 20.68 5.09 -15.38
C ALA A 386 22.04 4.66 -14.81
N LEU A 387 22.07 4.16 -13.57
CA LEU A 387 23.28 3.63 -12.94
C LEU A 387 23.76 2.33 -13.61
N GLY A 388 22.85 1.41 -13.96
CA GLY A 388 23.19 0.13 -14.59
C GLY A 388 23.73 0.26 -16.01
N ALA A 389 23.33 1.31 -16.73
CA ALA A 389 23.85 1.62 -18.07
C ALA A 389 25.32 2.08 -18.04
N THR A 390 25.85 2.49 -16.89
CA THR A 390 27.27 2.86 -16.74
C THR A 390 28.12 1.60 -16.54
N THR A 391 28.91 1.20 -17.55
CA THR A 391 29.90 0.13 -17.32
C THR A 391 31.12 0.67 -16.57
N PRO A 392 31.84 -0.16 -15.78
CA PRO A 392 32.97 0.31 -14.98
C PRO A 392 34.13 0.92 -15.78
N ALA A 393 34.18 0.72 -17.10
CA ALA A 393 35.36 0.95 -17.94
C ALA A 393 35.32 2.19 -18.84
N ASP A 394 34.23 2.96 -18.87
CA ASP A 394 34.13 4.09 -19.81
C ASP A 394 34.55 5.41 -19.16
N GLU A 395 35.35 6.21 -19.87
CA GLU A 395 35.63 7.63 -19.53
C GLU A 395 34.42 8.53 -19.85
N GLU A 396 33.43 8.01 -20.61
CA GLU A 396 32.16 8.65 -20.96
C GLU A 396 31.01 8.40 -19.94
N LYS A 397 31.36 8.04 -18.69
CA LYS A 397 30.40 7.75 -17.61
C LYS A 397 29.37 8.85 -17.36
N GLY A 398 29.79 10.11 -17.45
CA GLY A 398 28.92 11.27 -17.23
C GLY A 398 27.84 11.39 -18.29
N ALA A 399 28.21 11.32 -19.57
CA ALA A 399 27.30 11.60 -20.68
C ALA A 399 26.13 10.59 -20.77
N ALA A 400 26.40 9.30 -20.58
CA ALA A 400 25.35 8.27 -20.64
C ALA A 400 24.40 8.34 -19.42
N PHE A 401 24.92 8.62 -18.24
CA PHE A 401 24.11 8.86 -17.04
C PHE A 401 23.26 10.13 -17.21
N ASP A 402 23.88 11.23 -17.66
CA ASP A 402 23.23 12.51 -17.88
C ASP A 402 22.12 12.38 -18.93
N GLU A 403 22.32 11.64 -20.01
CA GLU A 403 21.27 11.38 -21.02
C GLU A 403 20.06 10.65 -20.42
N GLN A 404 20.29 9.60 -19.62
CA GLN A 404 19.22 8.85 -18.96
C GLN A 404 18.48 9.69 -17.91
N ILE A 405 19.21 10.48 -17.11
CA ILE A 405 18.62 11.41 -16.13
C ILE A 405 17.85 12.54 -16.83
N ASN A 406 18.36 13.06 -17.95
CA ASN A 406 17.65 14.06 -18.75
C ASN A 406 16.28 13.55 -19.22
N GLY A 407 16.15 12.25 -19.46
CA GLY A 407 14.88 11.57 -19.74
C GLY A 407 13.83 11.68 -18.62
N LEU A 408 14.23 12.01 -17.38
CA LEU A 408 13.32 12.20 -16.24
C LEU A 408 12.78 13.62 -16.11
N THR A 409 13.46 14.59 -16.74
CA THR A 409 13.10 16.01 -16.70
C THR A 409 11.64 16.27 -17.10
N PRO A 410 11.07 15.64 -18.15
CA PRO A 410 9.68 15.86 -18.52
C PRO A 410 8.70 15.50 -17.40
N PHE A 411 8.92 14.37 -16.72
CA PHE A 411 8.07 13.91 -15.62
C PHE A 411 8.19 14.85 -14.41
N ILE A 412 9.41 15.22 -14.02
CA ILE A 412 9.62 16.17 -12.90
C ILE A 412 8.95 17.52 -13.19
N ARG A 413 9.06 18.02 -14.43
CA ARG A 413 8.38 19.25 -14.85
C ARG A 413 6.86 19.09 -14.83
N ALA A 414 6.34 17.95 -15.28
CA ALA A 414 4.91 17.65 -15.22
C ALA A 414 4.42 17.68 -13.76
N THR A 415 5.10 16.98 -12.86
CA THR A 415 4.82 16.99 -11.42
C THR A 415 4.77 18.40 -10.85
N GLY A 416 5.79 19.22 -11.09
CA GLY A 416 5.83 20.61 -10.60
C GLY A 416 4.68 21.45 -11.17
N ARG A 417 4.35 21.29 -12.45
CA ARG A 417 3.20 21.95 -13.07
C ARG A 417 1.88 21.53 -12.44
N ARG A 418 1.64 20.23 -12.24
CA ARG A 418 0.38 19.73 -11.67
C ARG A 418 0.20 20.16 -10.22
N LEU A 419 1.28 20.16 -9.44
CA LEU A 419 1.24 20.69 -8.08
C LEU A 419 0.91 22.20 -8.06
N ALA A 420 1.47 22.99 -8.98
CA ALA A 420 1.16 24.41 -9.09
C ALA A 420 -0.30 24.64 -9.52
N GLU A 421 -0.82 23.85 -10.47
CA GLU A 421 -2.22 23.91 -10.89
C GLU A 421 -3.17 23.52 -9.76
N LEU A 422 -2.83 22.51 -8.96
CA LEU A 422 -3.57 22.14 -7.75
C LEU A 422 -3.68 23.34 -6.78
N HIS A 423 -2.54 23.93 -6.42
CA HIS A 423 -2.54 25.08 -5.52
C HIS A 423 -3.26 26.30 -6.11
N ALA A 424 -3.17 26.51 -7.44
CA ALA A 424 -3.91 27.57 -8.11
C ALA A 424 -5.44 27.36 -8.05
N VAL A 425 -5.92 26.12 -8.03
CA VAL A 425 -7.33 25.79 -7.78
C VAL A 425 -7.71 26.09 -6.33
N LEU A 426 -6.89 25.63 -5.37
CA LEU A 426 -7.14 25.82 -3.93
C LEU A 426 -6.99 27.27 -3.46
N ALA A 427 -6.35 28.12 -4.25
CA ALA A 427 -6.20 29.55 -4.01
C ALA A 427 -7.37 30.39 -4.58
N ARG A 428 -8.37 29.77 -5.22
CA ARG A 428 -9.53 30.50 -5.75
C ARG A 428 -10.44 30.94 -4.60
N PRO A 429 -11.16 32.07 -4.73
CA PRO A 429 -12.22 32.42 -3.80
C PRO A 429 -13.26 31.30 -3.69
N SER A 430 -13.65 30.98 -2.47
CA SER A 430 -14.60 29.89 -2.17
C SER A 430 -15.61 30.38 -1.12
N ASP A 431 -16.87 30.00 -1.30
CA ASP A 431 -17.92 30.22 -0.29
C ASP A 431 -17.81 29.22 0.88
N ASP A 432 -17.12 28.10 0.67
CA ASP A 432 -16.76 27.17 1.74
C ASP A 432 -15.61 27.74 2.58
N PRO A 433 -15.82 28.04 3.88
CA PRO A 433 -14.79 28.58 4.75
C PRO A 433 -13.54 27.70 4.88
N ALA A 434 -13.67 26.38 4.69
CA ALA A 434 -12.54 25.45 4.73
C ALA A 434 -11.56 25.68 3.56
N PHE A 435 -12.07 26.14 2.42
CA PHE A 435 -11.32 26.40 1.19
C PHE A 435 -11.18 27.89 0.86
N ALA A 436 -11.75 28.78 1.67
CA ALA A 436 -11.60 30.21 1.51
C ALA A 436 -10.14 30.60 1.84
N PRO A 437 -9.36 31.11 0.89
CA PRO A 437 -7.98 31.49 1.16
C PRO A 437 -7.92 32.65 2.16
N SER A 438 -6.96 32.60 3.09
CA SER A 438 -6.68 33.66 4.04
C SER A 438 -5.22 34.13 3.92
N ILE A 439 -4.88 35.22 4.61
CA ILE A 439 -3.52 35.73 4.66
C ILE A 439 -2.94 35.43 6.03
N ALA A 440 -1.73 34.88 6.06
CA ALA A 440 -1.03 34.56 7.31
C ALA A 440 -0.72 35.83 8.09
N GLU A 441 -1.23 35.90 9.32
CA GLU A 441 -0.94 36.98 10.24
C GLU A 441 0.34 36.70 11.03
N ALA A 442 0.86 37.72 11.73
CA ALA A 442 2.05 37.57 12.55
C ALA A 442 1.87 36.52 13.66
N GLU A 443 0.64 36.32 14.16
CA GLU A 443 0.34 35.32 15.17
C GLU A 443 0.44 33.89 14.61
N ASP A 444 -0.11 33.63 13.41
CA ASP A 444 -0.02 32.34 12.71
C ASP A 444 1.44 31.95 12.49
N VAL A 445 2.22 32.89 11.93
CA VAL A 445 3.63 32.70 11.62
C VAL A 445 4.44 32.44 12.89
N ALA A 446 4.18 33.17 13.96
CA ALA A 446 4.84 32.93 15.23
C ALA A 446 4.48 31.55 15.82
N ALA A 447 3.24 31.07 15.63
CA ALA A 447 2.84 29.73 16.05
C ALA A 447 3.56 28.64 15.25
N TRP A 448 3.64 28.77 13.93
CA TRP A 448 4.38 27.83 13.07
C TRP A 448 5.88 27.81 13.38
N GLY A 449 6.48 29.00 13.60
CA GLY A 449 7.87 29.13 14.01
C GLY A 449 8.14 28.36 15.31
N ARG A 450 7.34 28.60 16.35
CA ARG A 450 7.46 27.86 17.63
C ARG A 450 7.28 26.36 17.46
N GLN A 451 6.35 25.92 16.62
CA GLN A 451 6.13 24.50 16.36
C GLN A 451 7.35 23.87 15.67
N ALA A 452 7.85 24.49 14.60
CA ALA A 452 9.03 24.00 13.87
C ALA A 452 10.29 23.99 14.75
N GLU A 453 10.47 25.01 15.60
CA GLU A 453 11.55 25.05 16.59
C GLU A 453 11.45 23.91 17.62
N ALA A 454 10.24 23.61 18.10
CA ALA A 454 10.01 22.53 19.05
C ALA A 454 10.29 21.16 18.42
N GLU A 455 9.80 20.92 17.20
CA GLU A 455 10.05 19.68 16.46
C GLU A 455 11.55 19.47 16.17
N LEU A 456 12.24 20.52 15.70
CA LEU A 456 13.69 20.49 15.47
C LEU A 456 14.47 20.27 16.77
N SER A 457 14.12 20.98 17.84
CA SER A 457 14.78 20.83 19.15
C SER A 457 14.64 19.40 19.66
N HIS A 458 13.44 18.82 19.56
CA HIS A 458 13.19 17.44 19.95
C HIS A 458 14.02 16.45 19.14
N ALA A 459 14.11 16.62 17.81
CA ALA A 459 14.96 15.76 16.97
C ALA A 459 16.45 15.85 17.35
N LEU A 460 16.94 17.05 17.66
CA LEU A 460 18.32 17.25 18.12
C LEU A 460 18.54 16.66 19.53
N ASP A 461 17.54 16.70 20.41
CA ASP A 461 17.61 16.07 21.74
C ASP A 461 17.73 14.54 21.63
N ILE A 462 16.97 13.92 20.72
CA ILE A 462 17.08 12.48 20.43
C ILE A 462 18.49 12.12 19.95
N LEU A 463 19.06 12.89 19.01
CA LEU A 463 20.42 12.67 18.52
C LEU A 463 21.47 12.85 19.63
N ALA A 464 21.32 13.85 20.48
CA ALA A 464 22.22 14.07 21.61
C ALA A 464 22.14 12.93 22.64
N ALA A 465 20.95 12.38 22.87
CA ALA A 465 20.73 11.28 23.81
C ALA A 465 21.22 9.92 23.29
N HIS A 466 21.31 9.73 21.98
CA HIS A 466 21.81 8.49 21.38
C HIS A 466 23.29 8.21 21.71
N GLY A 467 24.09 9.26 21.90
CA GLY A 467 25.55 9.13 22.07
C GLY A 467 26.29 8.87 20.75
N PRO A 468 27.60 8.56 20.81
CA PRO A 468 28.44 8.48 19.63
C PRO A 468 28.10 7.31 18.72
N PHE A 469 28.18 7.54 17.40
CA PHE A 469 27.98 6.51 16.39
C PHE A 469 29.28 5.72 16.15
N GLU A 470 29.15 4.44 15.78
CA GLU A 470 30.31 3.58 15.48
C GLU A 470 31.10 4.06 14.25
N ASP A 471 30.40 4.61 13.26
CA ASP A 471 31.01 5.22 12.08
C ASP A 471 31.50 6.65 12.38
N ALA A 472 32.82 6.85 12.29
CA ALA A 472 33.46 8.10 12.64
C ALA A 472 33.03 9.29 11.76
N GLU A 473 32.67 9.04 10.50
CA GLU A 473 32.17 10.08 9.60
C GLU A 473 30.76 10.53 10.01
N THR A 474 29.88 9.57 10.26
CA THR A 474 28.52 9.81 10.79
C THR A 474 28.57 10.54 12.11
N ASP A 475 29.42 10.11 13.03
CA ASP A 475 29.60 10.75 14.34
C ASP A 475 30.07 12.20 14.22
N ALA A 476 31.02 12.49 13.32
CA ALA A 476 31.47 13.85 13.04
C ALA A 476 30.34 14.71 12.44
N ARG A 477 29.53 14.18 11.52
CA ARG A 477 28.37 14.88 10.94
C ARG A 477 27.31 15.19 11.98
N VAL A 478 27.00 14.26 12.88
CA VAL A 478 26.04 14.46 13.97
C VAL A 478 26.55 15.52 14.95
N ARG A 479 27.82 15.46 15.35
CA ARG A 479 28.42 16.50 16.21
C ARG A 479 28.33 17.89 15.59
N ALA A 480 28.68 18.02 14.30
CA ALA A 480 28.57 19.30 13.59
C ALA A 480 27.12 19.82 13.55
N LEU A 481 26.13 18.93 13.40
CA LEU A 481 24.71 19.29 13.44
C LEU A 481 24.28 19.78 14.84
N LEU A 482 24.69 19.07 15.90
CA LEU A 482 24.39 19.43 17.29
C LEU A 482 25.03 20.76 17.69
N ASP A 483 26.29 20.99 17.29
CA ASP A 483 27.00 22.27 17.51
C ASP A 483 26.30 23.43 16.79
N SER A 484 25.60 23.14 15.70
CA SER A 484 24.83 24.12 14.92
C SER A 484 23.44 24.41 15.49
N ARG A 485 23.00 23.77 16.60
CA ARG A 485 21.64 23.89 17.16
C ARG A 485 21.15 25.34 17.23
N THR A 486 21.95 26.22 17.84
CA THR A 486 21.54 27.62 18.03
C THR A 486 21.39 28.35 16.69
N ALA A 487 22.26 28.08 15.72
CA ALA A 487 22.19 28.67 14.40
C ALA A 487 20.96 28.15 13.62
N LEU A 488 20.66 26.85 13.73
CA LEU A 488 19.50 26.24 13.09
C LEU A 488 18.19 26.80 13.64
N LEU A 489 18.04 26.91 14.97
CA LEU A 489 16.82 27.47 15.58
C LEU A 489 16.60 28.93 15.17
N ARG A 490 17.67 29.76 15.16
CA ARG A 490 17.57 31.13 14.64
C ARG A 490 17.19 31.17 13.16
N ALA A 491 17.69 30.22 12.36
CA ALA A 491 17.32 30.14 10.95
C ALA A 491 15.84 29.78 10.77
N VAL A 492 15.30 28.89 11.62
CA VAL A 492 13.87 28.55 11.64
C VAL A 492 13.03 29.79 11.92
N ASP A 493 13.31 30.53 13.00
CA ASP A 493 12.58 31.78 13.30
C ASP A 493 12.68 32.78 12.14
N ALA A 494 13.90 33.06 11.67
CA ALA A 494 14.11 34.00 10.58
C ALA A 494 13.35 33.61 9.30
N LEU A 495 13.33 32.32 8.93
CA LEU A 495 12.59 31.82 7.78
C LEU A 495 11.07 31.88 8.02
N ALA A 496 10.61 31.53 9.22
CA ALA A 496 9.19 31.63 9.57
C ALA A 496 8.70 33.07 9.37
N GLN A 497 9.42 34.08 9.88
CA GLN A 497 9.06 35.50 9.73
C GLN A 497 8.91 35.97 8.27
N THR A 498 9.55 35.31 7.30
CA THR A 498 9.36 35.63 5.87
C THR A 498 7.97 35.25 5.33
N SER A 499 7.19 34.50 6.10
CA SER A 499 5.87 34.01 5.71
C SER A 499 4.73 34.95 6.13
N VAL A 500 5.01 36.08 6.81
CA VAL A 500 3.98 37.07 7.15
C VAL A 500 3.42 37.65 5.86
N GLY A 501 2.09 37.61 5.70
CA GLY A 501 1.44 38.01 4.45
C GLY A 501 1.41 36.93 3.37
N ALA A 502 1.88 35.71 3.66
CA ALA A 502 1.73 34.58 2.75
C ALA A 502 0.27 34.17 2.60
N LEU A 503 -0.10 33.66 1.43
CA LEU A 503 -1.42 33.10 1.19
C LEU A 503 -1.54 31.72 1.86
N MET A 504 -2.56 31.57 2.69
CA MET A 504 -2.95 30.31 3.32
C MET A 504 -4.09 29.69 2.52
N THR A 505 -3.90 28.44 2.11
CA THR A 505 -4.91 27.65 1.40
C THR A 505 -4.98 26.26 2.02
N ARG A 506 -6.01 25.49 1.66
CA ARG A 506 -5.90 24.02 1.76
C ARG A 506 -4.70 23.55 0.94
N ILE A 507 -4.06 22.48 1.42
CA ILE A 507 -2.90 21.86 0.79
C ILE A 507 -3.05 20.34 0.83
N HIS A 508 -2.19 19.62 0.11
CA HIS A 508 -2.14 18.16 0.17
C HIS A 508 -1.83 17.62 1.57
N GLY A 509 -0.99 18.32 2.33
CA GLY A 509 -0.59 17.93 3.69
C GLY A 509 0.56 16.92 3.75
N ASP A 510 0.62 15.94 2.83
CA ASP A 510 1.71 14.94 2.79
C ASP A 510 2.20 14.65 1.35
N PHE A 511 2.65 15.69 0.62
CA PHE A 511 3.01 15.53 -0.80
C PHE A 511 4.43 14.97 -0.96
N HIS A 512 4.54 13.76 -1.52
CA HIS A 512 5.81 13.14 -1.91
C HIS A 512 5.63 12.25 -3.15
N LEU A 513 6.73 11.70 -3.68
CA LEU A 513 6.69 10.87 -4.91
C LEU A 513 5.79 9.62 -4.81
N GLY A 514 5.51 9.15 -3.59
CA GLY A 514 4.60 8.02 -3.35
C GLY A 514 3.13 8.39 -3.55
N GLN A 515 2.79 9.68 -3.44
CA GLN A 515 1.45 10.23 -3.63
C GLN A 515 1.21 10.75 -5.05
N ILE A 516 2.02 10.27 -5.99
CA ILE A 516 1.92 10.60 -7.40
C ILE A 516 1.78 9.30 -8.18
N LEU A 517 0.76 9.23 -9.04
CA LEU A 517 0.65 8.18 -10.04
C LEU A 517 1.27 8.66 -11.37
N VAL A 518 2.08 7.79 -11.99
CA VAL A 518 2.70 8.07 -13.28
C VAL A 518 1.78 7.59 -14.40
N SER A 519 1.34 8.49 -15.28
CA SER A 519 0.45 8.12 -16.40
C SER A 519 0.80 8.86 -17.67
N GLY A 520 1.25 8.13 -18.69
CA GLY A 520 1.52 8.69 -20.03
C GLY A 520 2.55 9.82 -20.04
N GLY A 521 3.47 9.87 -19.06
CA GLY A 521 4.44 10.96 -18.89
C GLY A 521 3.91 12.18 -18.13
N ASP A 522 2.68 12.13 -17.61
CA ASP A 522 2.09 13.12 -16.72
C ASP A 522 1.99 12.59 -15.28
N ALA A 523 1.67 13.49 -14.35
CA ALA A 523 1.54 13.21 -12.92
C ALA A 523 0.08 13.38 -12.46
N TYR A 524 -0.41 12.44 -11.65
CA TYR A 524 -1.71 12.53 -10.99
C TYR A 524 -1.49 12.47 -9.48
N ILE A 525 -2.06 13.40 -8.74
CA ILE A 525 -1.89 13.54 -7.29
C ILE A 525 -3.01 12.78 -6.60
N ILE A 526 -2.68 11.97 -5.59
CA ILE A 526 -3.61 11.10 -4.86
C ILE A 526 -3.38 11.18 -3.35
N ASP A 527 -4.29 10.61 -2.56
CA ASP A 527 -4.15 10.41 -1.11
C ASP A 527 -4.05 11.71 -0.28
N PHE A 528 -5.13 12.49 -0.31
CA PHE A 528 -5.28 13.75 0.42
C PHE A 528 -5.67 13.53 1.90
N GLU A 529 -5.18 12.46 2.55
CA GLU A 529 -5.46 12.19 3.97
C GLU A 529 -4.71 13.15 4.91
N GLY A 530 -3.66 13.81 4.43
CA GLY A 530 -2.76 14.65 5.22
C GLY A 530 -1.72 13.83 5.99
N GLU A 531 -0.98 14.46 6.91
CA GLU A 531 0.06 13.76 7.68
C GLU A 531 -0.55 12.71 8.64
N PRO A 532 -0.19 11.42 8.55
CA PRO A 532 -0.75 10.35 9.38
C PRO A 532 -0.58 10.53 10.90
N ARG A 533 0.31 11.43 11.34
CA ARG A 533 0.63 11.70 12.74
C ARG A 533 -0.11 12.91 13.33
N ARG A 534 -0.80 13.70 12.52
CA ARG A 534 -1.50 14.93 12.97
C ARG A 534 -3.00 14.74 13.18
N THR A 535 -3.55 13.56 12.88
CA THR A 535 -4.96 13.19 13.00
C THR A 535 -5.29 12.37 14.23
#